data_AF-A0A6I6H554-F1
#
_entry.id   AF-A0A6I6H554-F1
#
_cell.length_a   1.000
_cell.length_b   1.000
_cell.length_c   1.000
_cell.angle_alpha   90.00
_cell.angle_beta   90.00
_cell.angle_gamma   90.00
#
_symmetry.space_group_name_H-M   'P 1'
#
loop_
_entity.id
_entity.type
_entity.pdbx_description
1 polymer ?
#
loop_
_entity_poly.entity_id
_entity_poly.type
_entity_poly.pdbx_seq_one_letter_code
_entity_poly.pdbx_strand_id
1 'polypeptide(L)'
;MAESPSGEVYVGSKNGIYVVQEGADAVKALSDVPATNIFKLQFDKNGQLWATTATGIWCRLAIGNWWQLNTANSAVPNDYMDGYFEKDSLGNLYAGANKWHVDFNPSALIAARPIPIIDVDAAMVNGEIFLPEAQMLSLPAGTTTFTLLVNNLNFDGSPGSELWYRLQHESDTGWHRVGEGKILFANLGPGRYTLDIRGPIDLVTAPYTCTVAIAAFWYQQWWFYACCVIIGALLLFWLVWRQMRQQRTVALHEKQLKEAQMQALRTQMNPHFVFNSLNSINSFILDQKTDEASEYLTTFSKLLRNTLELTRNNTVKLDRELAALQLYIDLEKTRVPHFDYRISIGETVQPDMIEVPPLILQPFVENAIWHGLGNKKETGHLHINVQLCEPSVALITIADDGIGRAATQHIQKSHTSLGIEITEHRLKMQNAANQVLYEDLYSNGKAAGTMVKLYLHLH
;
A
#
# COMPACT_ATOMS: atom_id res chain seq x y z
N MET A 1 43.76 19.99 -72.53
CA MET A 1 43.87 18.56 -72.20
C MET A 1 45.11 18.36 -71.35
N ALA A 2 45.09 17.41 -70.43
CA ALA A 2 46.24 17.04 -69.60
C ALA A 2 46.26 15.51 -69.45
N GLU A 3 47.43 14.91 -69.54
CA GLU A 3 47.61 13.46 -69.37
C GLU A 3 48.06 13.17 -67.93
N SER A 4 47.39 12.22 -67.28
CA SER A 4 47.76 11.78 -65.95
C SER A 4 49.02 10.90 -65.98
N PRO A 5 49.74 10.76 -64.86
CA PRO A 5 50.82 9.79 -64.76
C PRO A 5 50.41 8.32 -65.00
N SER A 6 49.10 8.02 -64.93
CA SER A 6 48.52 6.70 -65.20
C SER A 6 48.12 6.46 -66.66
N GLY A 7 48.32 7.45 -67.56
CA GLY A 7 47.97 7.36 -68.98
C GLY A 7 46.51 7.69 -69.31
N GLU A 8 45.78 8.33 -68.40
CA GLU A 8 44.42 8.82 -68.65
C GLU A 8 44.48 10.27 -69.15
N VAL A 9 43.72 10.59 -70.21
CA VAL A 9 43.66 11.93 -70.79
C VAL A 9 42.44 12.68 -70.26
N TYR A 10 42.70 13.80 -69.58
CA TYR A 10 41.69 14.70 -69.05
C TYR A 10 41.45 15.86 -70.02
N VAL A 11 40.20 16.06 -70.41
CA VAL A 11 39.76 17.09 -71.36
C VAL A 11 38.82 18.06 -70.65
N GLY A 12 39.26 19.31 -70.50
CA GLY A 12 38.43 20.41 -70.03
C GLY A 12 37.52 20.92 -71.13
N SER A 13 36.29 21.28 -70.78
CA SER A 13 35.28 21.85 -71.70
C SER A 13 34.48 22.96 -71.02
N LYS A 14 33.55 23.58 -71.76
CA LYS A 14 32.56 24.50 -71.18
C LYS A 14 31.68 23.85 -70.11
N ASN A 15 31.40 22.56 -70.21
CA ASN A 15 30.45 21.85 -69.37
C ASN A 15 31.10 21.00 -68.26
N GLY A 16 32.42 21.11 -68.07
CA GLY A 16 33.16 20.33 -67.06
C GLY A 16 34.34 19.56 -67.65
N ILE A 17 34.82 18.57 -66.92
CA ILE A 17 36.00 17.76 -67.26
C ILE A 17 35.57 16.35 -67.66
N TYR A 18 36.17 15.83 -68.72
CA TYR A 18 35.95 14.48 -69.22
C TYR A 18 37.25 13.70 -69.17
N VAL A 19 37.17 12.41 -68.84
CA VAL A 19 38.30 11.49 -68.79
C VAL A 19 38.17 10.50 -69.93
N VAL A 20 39.25 10.36 -70.69
CA VAL A 20 39.40 9.42 -71.80
C VAL A 20 40.56 8.50 -71.48
N GLN A 21 40.32 7.20 -71.49
CA GLN A 21 41.37 6.19 -71.33
C GLN A 21 41.81 5.70 -72.71
N GLU A 22 43.12 5.57 -72.92
CA GLU A 22 43.67 5.10 -74.19
C GLU A 22 43.16 3.67 -74.48
N GLY A 23 42.45 3.49 -75.61
CA GLY A 23 41.82 2.22 -76.01
C GLY A 23 40.37 2.00 -75.54
N ALA A 24 39.76 2.95 -74.82
CA ALA A 24 38.35 2.88 -74.42
C ALA A 24 37.44 3.67 -75.39
N ASP A 25 36.35 3.06 -75.85
CA ASP A 25 35.32 3.71 -76.70
C ASP A 25 34.39 4.67 -75.94
N ALA A 26 34.56 4.80 -74.62
CA ALA A 26 33.67 5.56 -73.76
C ALA A 26 34.40 6.73 -73.06
N VAL A 27 33.85 7.93 -73.22
CA VAL A 27 34.28 9.14 -72.51
C VAL A 27 33.50 9.26 -71.20
N LYS A 28 34.19 9.33 -70.06
CA LYS A 28 33.56 9.47 -68.74
C LYS A 28 33.55 10.92 -68.28
N ALA A 29 32.37 11.49 -68.06
CA ALA A 29 32.25 12.80 -67.43
C ALA A 29 32.64 12.72 -65.95
N LEU A 30 33.43 13.67 -65.48
CA LEU A 30 33.73 13.86 -64.08
C LEU A 30 32.55 14.61 -63.43
N SER A 31 31.71 13.90 -62.69
CA SER A 31 30.42 14.43 -62.21
C SER A 31 30.52 15.41 -61.04
N ASP A 32 31.68 15.48 -60.40
CA ASP A 32 31.96 16.24 -59.18
C ASP A 32 32.64 17.60 -59.43
N VAL A 33 32.78 18.03 -60.69
CA VAL A 33 33.46 19.29 -61.03
C VAL A 33 32.59 20.49 -60.62
N PRO A 34 33.06 21.36 -59.71
CA PRO A 34 32.27 22.47 -59.16
C PRO A 34 32.16 23.68 -60.09
N ALA A 35 32.90 23.70 -61.20
CA ALA A 35 33.02 24.84 -62.09
C ALA A 35 32.76 24.47 -63.56
N THR A 36 32.21 25.43 -64.29
CA THR A 36 32.04 25.38 -65.75
C THR A 36 33.11 26.25 -66.42
N ASN A 37 33.27 26.14 -67.74
CA ASN A 37 34.30 26.84 -68.51
C ASN A 37 35.73 26.51 -68.04
N ILE A 38 36.12 25.25 -68.23
CA ILE A 38 37.48 24.79 -67.95
C ILE A 38 38.39 25.19 -69.11
N PHE A 39 39.41 26.01 -68.84
CA PHE A 39 40.32 26.53 -69.88
C PHE A 39 41.55 25.65 -70.05
N LYS A 40 42.30 25.44 -68.96
CA LYS A 40 43.53 24.65 -68.96
C LYS A 40 43.52 23.67 -67.79
N LEU A 41 44.20 22.54 -68.00
CA LEU A 41 44.37 21.48 -67.02
C LEU A 41 45.85 21.18 -66.90
N GLN A 42 46.32 20.88 -65.69
CA GLN A 42 47.71 20.49 -65.46
C GLN A 42 47.81 19.58 -64.23
N PHE A 43 48.66 18.56 -64.31
CA PHE A 43 48.99 17.71 -63.15
C PHE A 43 50.22 18.26 -62.41
N ASP A 44 50.15 18.32 -61.08
CA ASP A 44 51.32 18.61 -60.25
C ASP A 44 52.27 17.39 -60.14
N LYS A 45 53.35 17.51 -59.36
CA LYS A 45 54.32 16.42 -59.16
C LYS A 45 53.75 15.24 -58.36
N ASN A 46 52.71 15.46 -57.57
CA ASN A 46 52.07 14.45 -56.73
C ASN A 46 50.87 13.79 -57.43
N GLY A 47 50.61 14.12 -58.69
CA GLY A 47 49.52 13.56 -59.48
C GLY A 47 48.15 14.21 -59.21
N GLN A 48 48.08 15.35 -58.52
CA GLN A 48 46.82 16.07 -58.33
C GLN A 48 46.50 16.91 -59.57
N LEU A 49 45.22 16.94 -59.95
CA LEU A 49 44.74 17.65 -61.12
C LEU A 49 44.39 19.09 -60.76
N TRP A 50 44.99 20.05 -61.46
CA TRP A 50 44.68 21.46 -61.35
C TRP A 50 43.96 21.95 -62.62
N ALA A 51 43.01 22.86 -62.45
CA ALA A 51 42.17 23.38 -63.51
C ALA A 51 42.03 24.90 -63.40
N THR A 52 42.25 25.63 -64.50
CA THR A 52 41.91 27.05 -64.58
C THR A 52 40.52 27.22 -65.18
N THR A 53 39.73 28.13 -64.61
CA THR A 53 38.32 28.33 -64.99
C THR A 53 37.98 29.82 -65.03
N ALA A 54 36.73 30.11 -65.42
CA ALA A 54 36.18 31.47 -65.39
C ALA A 54 36.10 32.09 -63.98
N THR A 55 36.25 31.28 -62.93
CA THR A 55 36.13 31.72 -61.53
C THR A 55 37.43 31.61 -60.74
N GLY A 56 38.52 31.15 -61.35
CA GLY A 56 39.83 31.04 -60.71
C GLY A 56 40.51 29.69 -60.96
N ILE A 57 41.33 29.26 -60.01
CA ILE A 57 42.12 28.03 -60.09
C ILE A 57 41.56 27.01 -59.10
N TRP A 58 41.37 25.79 -59.57
CA TRP A 58 40.81 24.68 -58.80
C TRP A 58 41.80 23.51 -58.75
N CYS A 59 41.90 22.85 -57.59
CA CYS A 59 42.69 21.65 -57.38
C CYS A 59 41.76 20.49 -57.01
N ARG A 60 41.94 19.33 -57.63
CA ARG A 60 41.29 18.09 -57.22
C ARG A 60 42.16 17.34 -56.22
N LEU A 61 41.67 17.26 -54.99
CA LEU A 61 42.33 16.58 -53.88
C LEU A 61 42.25 15.06 -54.02
N ALA A 62 43.16 14.34 -53.35
CA ALA A 62 43.26 12.88 -53.44
C ALA A 62 41.97 12.12 -53.06
N ILE A 63 41.11 12.72 -52.24
CA ILE A 63 39.83 12.14 -51.83
C ILE A 63 38.67 12.40 -52.82
N GLY A 64 38.93 13.07 -53.95
CA GLY A 64 37.95 13.39 -54.99
C GLY A 64 37.33 14.78 -54.90
N ASN A 65 37.44 15.46 -53.75
CA ASN A 65 36.91 16.81 -53.56
C ASN A 65 37.73 17.88 -54.31
N TRP A 66 37.08 18.99 -54.65
CA TRP A 66 37.69 20.13 -55.33
C TRP A 66 37.90 21.30 -54.38
N TRP A 67 39.08 21.90 -54.46
CA TRP A 67 39.49 23.05 -53.65
C TRP A 67 39.80 24.25 -54.55
N GLN A 68 39.18 25.39 -54.32
CA GLN A 68 39.40 26.62 -55.07
C GLN A 68 40.46 27.50 -54.38
N LEU A 69 41.41 27.99 -55.16
CA LEU A 69 42.29 29.09 -54.73
C LEU A 69 41.52 30.41 -54.79
N ASN A 70 41.52 31.14 -53.68
CA ASN A 70 40.86 32.44 -53.55
C ASN A 70 41.71 33.40 -52.71
N THR A 71 41.24 34.66 -52.59
CA THR A 71 41.97 35.71 -51.85
C THR A 71 42.16 35.39 -50.38
N ALA A 72 41.28 34.59 -49.78
CA ALA A 72 41.29 34.27 -48.35
C ALA A 72 42.34 33.18 -48.04
N ASN A 73 42.40 32.12 -48.85
CA ASN A 73 43.25 30.96 -48.57
C ASN A 73 44.64 30.96 -49.24
N SER A 74 44.83 31.72 -50.33
CA SER A 74 46.04 31.65 -51.15
C SER A 74 46.45 33.00 -51.74
N ALA A 75 45.76 34.08 -51.36
CA ALA A 75 45.95 35.43 -51.90
C ALA A 75 45.79 35.49 -53.44
N VAL A 76 45.10 34.52 -54.05
CA VAL A 76 44.80 34.48 -55.49
C VAL A 76 43.39 35.05 -55.73
N PRO A 77 43.24 36.20 -56.40
CA PRO A 77 41.92 36.71 -56.79
C PRO A 77 41.10 35.70 -57.59
N ASN A 78 39.79 35.65 -57.30
CA ASN A 78 38.84 34.98 -58.17
C ASN A 78 38.70 35.80 -59.46
N ASP A 79 39.31 35.35 -60.54
CA ASP A 79 39.33 36.03 -61.84
C ASP A 79 39.27 35.01 -62.98
N TYR A 80 39.10 35.52 -64.19
CA TYR A 80 39.04 34.74 -65.42
C TYR A 80 40.45 34.28 -65.81
N MET A 81 40.73 32.97 -65.66
CA MET A 81 42.07 32.37 -65.82
C MET A 81 42.25 31.67 -67.17
N ASP A 82 42.00 32.38 -68.28
CA ASP A 82 42.06 31.86 -69.66
C ASP A 82 43.44 31.93 -70.32
N GLY A 83 44.44 32.44 -69.61
CA GLY A 83 45.81 32.57 -70.08
C GLY A 83 46.60 31.25 -70.12
N TYR A 84 47.93 31.37 -69.97
CA TYR A 84 48.81 30.21 -69.91
C TYR A 84 48.64 29.46 -68.58
N PHE A 85 48.86 28.15 -68.58
CA PHE A 85 48.90 27.34 -67.37
C PHE A 85 49.96 26.26 -67.52
N GLU A 86 51.15 26.50 -66.99
CA GLU A 86 52.34 25.70 -67.26
C GLU A 86 53.05 25.28 -65.97
N LYS A 87 53.77 24.16 -66.03
CA LYS A 87 54.56 23.62 -64.92
C LYS A 87 56.05 23.71 -65.24
N ASP A 88 56.87 24.20 -64.31
CA ASP A 88 58.32 24.20 -64.47
C ASP A 88 58.97 22.84 -64.09
N SER A 89 60.28 22.72 -64.29
CA SER A 89 61.05 21.53 -63.89
C SER A 89 61.08 21.31 -62.36
N LEU A 90 60.91 22.38 -61.57
CA LEU A 90 60.87 22.33 -60.11
C LEU A 90 59.49 21.91 -59.58
N GLY A 91 58.45 21.88 -60.42
CA GLY A 91 57.09 21.48 -60.09
C GLY A 91 56.20 22.63 -59.63
N ASN A 92 56.64 23.88 -59.78
CA ASN A 92 55.81 25.06 -59.57
C ASN A 92 54.84 25.21 -60.74
N LEU A 93 53.64 25.71 -60.44
CA LEU A 93 52.62 26.01 -61.44
C LEU A 93 52.55 27.51 -61.66
N TYR A 94 52.41 27.91 -62.92
CA TYR A 94 52.26 29.28 -63.33
C TYR A 94 50.97 29.44 -64.12
N ALA A 95 50.07 30.31 -63.65
CA ALA A 95 48.78 30.59 -64.26
C ALA A 95 48.69 32.08 -64.65
N GLY A 96 48.28 32.36 -65.89
CA GLY A 96 48.07 33.71 -66.38
C GLY A 96 46.59 34.12 -66.39
N ALA A 97 46.32 35.34 -65.94
CA ALA A 97 45.08 36.07 -66.18
C ALA A 97 45.36 37.30 -67.07
N ASN A 98 44.31 37.99 -67.51
CA ASN A 98 44.43 39.13 -68.44
C ASN A 98 45.36 40.27 -67.96
N LYS A 99 45.54 40.47 -66.65
CA LYS A 99 46.29 41.62 -66.08
C LYS A 99 47.39 41.23 -65.08
N TRP A 100 47.52 39.95 -64.76
CA TRP A 100 48.42 39.46 -63.72
C TRP A 100 48.65 37.95 -63.92
N HIS A 101 49.63 37.40 -63.23
CA HIS A 101 49.87 35.97 -63.20
C HIS A 101 50.09 35.51 -61.75
N VAL A 102 49.98 34.20 -61.54
CA VAL A 102 50.22 33.53 -60.27
C VAL A 102 51.29 32.49 -60.47
N ASP A 103 52.30 32.52 -59.62
CA ASP A 103 53.25 31.44 -59.42
C ASP A 103 53.04 30.83 -58.03
N PHE A 104 52.95 29.51 -57.94
CA PHE A 104 52.83 28.83 -56.65
C PHE A 104 53.42 27.43 -56.70
N ASN A 105 53.86 26.95 -55.55
CA ASN A 105 54.24 25.56 -55.36
C ASN A 105 53.04 24.76 -54.85
N PRO A 106 52.47 23.83 -55.65
CA PRO A 106 51.28 23.07 -55.26
C PRO A 106 51.45 22.30 -53.94
N SER A 107 52.61 21.67 -53.76
CA SER A 107 52.86 20.81 -52.58
C SER A 107 52.95 21.63 -51.31
N ALA A 108 53.66 22.76 -51.34
CA ALA A 108 53.77 23.66 -50.20
C ALA A 108 52.41 24.28 -49.84
N LEU A 109 51.60 24.64 -50.85
CA LEU A 109 50.30 25.26 -50.66
C LEU A 109 49.28 24.28 -50.03
N ILE A 110 49.27 23.03 -50.48
CA ILE A 110 48.39 21.98 -49.91
C ILE A 110 48.84 21.60 -48.48
N ALA A 111 50.15 21.57 -48.23
CA ALA A 111 50.71 21.26 -46.91
C ALA A 111 50.53 22.40 -45.88
N ALA A 112 50.47 23.65 -46.35
CA ALA A 112 50.26 24.83 -45.50
C ALA A 112 48.80 25.06 -45.08
N ARG A 113 47.86 24.19 -45.50
CA ARG A 113 46.45 24.31 -45.11
C ARG A 113 46.31 24.21 -43.59
N PRO A 114 45.67 25.18 -42.92
CA PRO A 114 45.50 25.13 -41.48
C PRO A 114 44.64 23.91 -41.10
N ILE A 115 45.07 23.19 -40.07
CA ILE A 115 44.24 22.15 -39.46
C ILE A 115 43.18 22.89 -38.63
N PRO A 116 41.88 22.68 -38.88
CA PRO A 116 40.84 23.36 -38.12
C PRO A 116 40.91 22.95 -36.65
N ILE A 117 40.90 23.95 -35.76
CA ILE A 117 40.71 23.71 -34.33
C ILE A 117 39.21 23.64 -34.11
N ILE A 118 38.75 22.44 -33.76
CA ILE A 118 37.35 22.20 -33.40
C ILE A 118 37.23 22.44 -31.91
N ASP A 119 36.29 23.32 -31.55
CA ASP A 119 35.91 23.53 -30.16
C ASP A 119 34.40 23.39 -29.99
N VAL A 120 34.00 22.84 -28.85
CA VAL A 120 32.60 22.71 -28.45
C VAL A 120 32.34 23.83 -27.45
N ASP A 121 31.70 24.90 -27.92
CA ASP A 121 31.51 26.11 -27.12
C ASP A 121 30.55 25.84 -25.94
N ALA A 122 29.37 25.28 -26.24
CA ALA A 122 28.34 25.02 -25.24
C ALA A 122 27.26 24.07 -25.75
N ALA A 123 26.47 23.51 -24.83
CA ALA A 123 25.18 22.90 -25.14
C ALA A 123 24.04 23.71 -24.54
N MET A 124 22.96 23.85 -25.32
CA MET A 124 21.73 24.49 -24.89
C MET A 124 20.67 23.42 -24.59
N VAL A 125 20.14 23.43 -23.37
CA VAL A 125 19.01 22.59 -22.94
C VAL A 125 17.91 23.51 -22.43
N ASN A 126 16.75 23.51 -23.08
CA ASN A 126 15.59 24.32 -22.67
C ASN A 126 15.88 25.82 -22.44
N GLY A 127 16.87 26.38 -23.13
CA GLY A 127 17.29 27.78 -22.99
C GLY A 127 18.41 28.02 -21.97
N GLU A 128 18.81 27.02 -21.18
CA GLU A 128 19.98 27.07 -20.30
C GLU A 128 21.24 26.59 -21.03
N ILE A 129 22.38 27.20 -20.70
CA ILE A 129 23.68 26.95 -21.34
C ILE A 129 24.55 26.09 -20.42
N PHE A 130 25.05 24.98 -20.94
CA PHE A 130 25.94 24.04 -20.27
C PHE A 130 27.29 24.04 -20.98
N LEU A 131 28.36 24.32 -20.24
CA LEU A 131 29.72 24.35 -20.78
C LEU A 131 30.39 22.98 -20.58
N PRO A 132 31.14 22.48 -21.58
CA PRO A 132 31.93 21.27 -21.40
C PRO A 132 33.14 21.53 -20.49
N GLU A 133 33.44 20.60 -19.60
CA GLU A 133 34.62 20.63 -18.74
C GLU A 133 35.49 19.41 -19.08
N ALA A 134 36.74 19.63 -19.49
CA ALA A 134 37.68 18.55 -19.87
C ALA A 134 37.08 17.51 -20.84
N GLN A 135 36.42 17.97 -21.91
CA GLN A 135 35.74 17.12 -22.92
C GLN A 135 34.58 16.28 -22.34
N MET A 136 34.02 16.68 -21.20
CA MET A 136 32.82 16.09 -20.61
C MET A 136 31.70 17.13 -20.52
N LEU A 137 30.57 16.83 -21.14
CA LEU A 137 29.37 17.64 -21.08
C LEU A 137 28.34 16.96 -20.17
N SER A 138 28.09 17.56 -19.01
CA SER A 138 27.13 17.05 -18.04
C SER A 138 25.79 17.77 -18.19
N LEU A 139 24.73 17.01 -18.53
CA LEU A 139 23.39 17.52 -18.76
C LEU A 139 22.43 17.07 -17.64
N PRO A 140 21.44 17.91 -17.28
CA PRO A 140 20.53 17.64 -16.18
C PRO A 140 19.59 16.47 -16.49
N ALA A 141 19.01 15.90 -15.43
CA ALA A 141 18.06 14.81 -15.56
C ALA A 141 16.78 15.25 -16.30
N GLY A 142 16.31 14.41 -17.21
CA GLY A 142 15.15 14.71 -18.07
C GLY A 142 15.47 15.44 -19.36
N THR A 143 16.76 15.67 -19.67
CA THR A 143 17.17 16.20 -20.98
C THR A 143 16.89 15.16 -22.06
N THR A 144 15.88 15.43 -22.88
CA THR A 144 15.53 14.60 -24.06
C THR A 144 16.01 15.22 -25.36
N THR A 145 16.13 16.54 -25.38
CA THR A 145 16.58 17.33 -26.53
C THR A 145 17.62 18.35 -26.09
N PHE A 146 18.72 18.48 -26.84
CA PHE A 146 19.70 19.54 -26.62
C PHE A 146 20.31 19.99 -27.94
N THR A 147 20.72 21.26 -28.01
CA THR A 147 21.45 21.82 -29.16
C THR A 147 22.90 22.04 -28.78
N LEU A 148 23.82 21.41 -29.50
CA LEU A 148 25.26 21.65 -29.34
C LEU A 148 25.70 22.79 -30.25
N LEU A 149 26.42 23.75 -29.68
CA LEU A 149 27.09 24.82 -30.41
C LEU A 149 28.54 24.38 -30.62
N VAL A 150 28.91 24.22 -31.89
CA VAL A 150 30.25 23.80 -32.30
C VAL A 150 30.83 24.89 -33.17
N ASN A 151 32.05 25.30 -32.84
CA ASN A 151 32.75 26.32 -33.58
C ASN A 151 33.91 25.71 -34.36
N ASN A 152 34.15 26.28 -35.54
CA ASN A 152 35.32 25.97 -36.34
C ASN A 152 36.19 27.22 -36.38
N LEU A 153 37.24 27.24 -35.57
CA LEU A 153 38.15 28.38 -35.46
C LEU A 153 39.12 28.40 -36.64
N ASN A 154 38.60 28.75 -37.83
CA ASN A 154 39.39 29.00 -39.03
C ASN A 154 39.52 30.51 -39.27
N PHE A 155 40.70 31.05 -38.97
CA PHE A 155 40.99 32.49 -39.07
C PHE A 155 41.40 32.95 -40.48
N ASP A 156 41.53 32.04 -41.45
CA ASP A 156 41.96 32.33 -42.82
C ASP A 156 40.80 32.79 -43.73
N GLY A 157 39.56 32.85 -43.22
CA GLY A 157 38.40 33.28 -43.99
C GLY A 157 37.98 32.30 -45.09
N SER A 158 38.51 31.07 -45.09
CA SER A 158 38.08 30.01 -46.00
C SER A 158 36.58 29.71 -45.78
N PRO A 159 35.69 29.99 -46.76
CA PRO A 159 34.29 29.67 -46.61
C PRO A 159 34.11 28.15 -46.59
N GLY A 160 33.49 27.63 -45.53
CA GLY A 160 32.96 26.27 -45.51
C GLY A 160 33.96 25.17 -45.18
N SER A 161 34.59 25.22 -44.00
CA SER A 161 35.12 24.01 -43.40
C SER A 161 33.98 23.19 -42.82
N GLU A 162 33.28 22.46 -43.70
CA GLU A 162 32.17 21.57 -43.35
C GLU A 162 32.61 20.64 -42.22
N LEU A 163 31.95 20.76 -41.07
CA LEU A 163 32.16 19.87 -39.94
C LEU A 163 31.26 18.64 -40.09
N TRP A 164 31.75 17.52 -39.59
CA TRP A 164 31.01 16.27 -39.54
C TRP A 164 30.98 15.78 -38.11
N TYR A 165 29.85 15.23 -37.68
CA TYR A 165 29.71 14.67 -36.33
C TYR A 165 29.13 13.27 -36.38
N ARG A 166 29.37 12.52 -35.30
CA ARG A 166 28.74 11.22 -35.07
C ARG A 166 28.58 10.99 -33.58
N LEU A 167 27.39 10.54 -33.18
CA LEU A 167 27.14 10.08 -31.83
C LEU A 167 27.30 8.56 -31.80
N GLN A 168 28.31 8.05 -31.10
CA GLN A 168 28.49 6.61 -30.91
C GLN A 168 27.44 6.11 -29.90
N HIS A 169 26.34 5.58 -30.42
CA HIS A 169 25.32 4.86 -29.68
C HIS A 169 24.83 3.69 -30.53
N GLU A 170 24.42 2.59 -29.87
CA GLU A 170 24.29 1.19 -30.33
C GLU A 170 23.67 0.88 -31.72
N SER A 171 23.15 1.87 -32.46
CA SER A 171 22.53 1.71 -33.77
C SER A 171 22.96 2.70 -34.87
N ASP A 172 23.57 3.85 -34.56
CA ASP A 172 24.00 4.83 -35.56
C ASP A 172 25.51 5.06 -35.50
N THR A 173 26.20 4.69 -36.58
CA THR A 173 27.65 4.86 -36.74
C THR A 173 28.00 5.76 -37.92
N GLY A 174 26.99 6.37 -38.56
CA GLY A 174 27.16 7.26 -39.70
C GLY A 174 27.71 8.63 -39.31
N TRP A 175 28.49 9.23 -40.20
CA TRP A 175 28.89 10.63 -40.09
C TRP A 175 27.82 11.52 -40.69
N HIS A 176 27.38 12.51 -39.93
CA HIS A 176 26.37 13.48 -40.32
C HIS A 176 27.00 14.86 -40.48
N ARG A 177 26.54 15.66 -41.45
CA ARG A 177 27.05 17.01 -41.67
C ARG A 177 26.51 17.97 -40.62
N VAL A 178 27.38 18.80 -40.05
CA VAL A 178 26.99 19.91 -39.18
C VAL A 178 26.49 21.07 -40.04
N GLY A 179 25.36 21.67 -39.67
CA GLY A 179 24.81 22.86 -40.34
C GLY A 179 25.57 24.13 -39.96
N GLU A 180 24.84 25.20 -39.63
CA GLU A 180 25.36 26.51 -39.21
C GLU A 180 26.00 26.48 -37.80
N GLY A 181 26.94 25.56 -37.54
CA GLY A 181 27.61 25.40 -36.24
C GLY A 181 26.69 24.88 -35.11
N LYS A 182 25.50 24.38 -35.46
CA LYS A 182 24.52 23.85 -34.50
C LYS A 182 24.17 22.41 -34.81
N ILE A 183 24.15 21.57 -33.78
CA ILE A 183 23.75 20.16 -33.87
C ILE A 183 22.59 19.92 -32.91
N LEU A 184 21.44 19.50 -33.43
CA LEU A 184 20.27 19.16 -32.62
C LEU A 184 20.23 17.66 -32.34
N PHE A 185 20.29 17.29 -31.06
CA PHE A 185 20.01 15.94 -30.60
C PHE A 185 18.62 15.88 -30.00
N ALA A 186 17.86 14.84 -30.34
CA ALA A 186 16.51 14.62 -29.85
C ALA A 186 16.28 13.16 -29.47
N ASN A 187 15.40 12.96 -28.49
CA ASN A 187 14.96 11.66 -27.99
C ASN A 187 16.10 10.80 -27.40
N LEU A 188 17.05 11.43 -26.69
CA LEU A 188 18.10 10.71 -25.96
C LEU A 188 17.65 10.38 -24.54
N GLY A 189 17.93 9.15 -24.10
CA GLY A 189 17.68 8.70 -22.73
C GLY A 189 18.80 9.10 -21.77
N PRO A 190 18.62 8.92 -20.45
CA PRO A 190 19.71 9.07 -19.49
C PRO A 190 20.81 8.04 -19.77
N GLY A 191 22.07 8.47 -19.75
CA GLY A 191 23.18 7.62 -20.16
C GLY A 191 24.46 8.39 -20.46
N ARG A 192 25.50 7.66 -20.87
CA ARG A 192 26.78 8.21 -21.34
C ARG A 192 26.90 7.96 -22.83
N TYR A 193 27.16 9.01 -23.59
CA TYR A 193 27.29 8.99 -25.04
C TYR A 193 28.65 9.56 -25.43
N THR A 194 29.26 9.01 -26.49
CA THR A 194 30.51 9.54 -27.04
C THR A 194 30.21 10.27 -28.34
N LEU A 195 30.54 11.54 -28.41
CA LEU A 195 30.38 12.40 -29.57
C LEU A 195 31.72 12.61 -30.24
N ASP A 196 31.82 12.21 -31.51
CA ASP A 196 32.97 12.52 -32.36
C ASP A 196 32.62 13.69 -33.28
N ILE A 197 33.52 14.66 -33.42
CA ILE A 197 33.43 15.76 -34.38
C ILE A 197 34.73 15.80 -35.16
N ARG A 198 34.66 15.91 -36.48
CA ARG A 198 35.85 16.05 -37.34
C ARG A 198 35.70 17.21 -38.30
N GLY A 199 36.86 17.71 -38.72
CA GLY A 199 36.97 18.72 -39.76
C GLY A 199 36.63 18.18 -41.15
N PRO A 200 36.90 18.97 -42.20
CA PRO A 200 36.74 18.55 -43.58
C PRO A 200 37.43 17.22 -43.86
N ILE A 201 36.74 16.33 -44.60
CA ILE A 201 37.17 14.95 -44.86
C ILE A 201 38.53 14.88 -45.59
N ASP A 202 38.88 15.92 -46.34
CA ASP A 202 40.13 16.05 -47.11
C ASP A 202 41.35 16.40 -46.26
N LEU A 203 41.14 16.85 -45.03
CA LEU A 203 42.17 17.12 -44.05
C LEU A 203 42.10 15.97 -43.05
N VAL A 204 42.94 14.94 -43.24
CA VAL A 204 43.02 13.77 -42.35
C VAL A 204 43.34 14.26 -40.93
N THR A 205 42.30 14.45 -40.13
CA THR A 205 42.35 15.00 -38.77
C THR A 205 41.78 13.96 -37.81
N ALA A 206 42.43 13.81 -36.65
CA ALA A 206 41.84 13.03 -35.58
C ALA A 206 40.54 13.72 -35.12
N PRO A 207 39.44 12.97 -34.93
CA PRO A 207 38.20 13.56 -34.47
C PRO A 207 38.37 14.11 -33.04
N TYR A 208 37.79 15.26 -32.77
CA TYR A 208 37.53 15.75 -31.43
C TYR A 208 36.47 14.85 -30.79
N THR A 209 36.78 14.27 -29.62
CA THR A 209 35.87 13.39 -28.89
C THR A 209 35.40 14.05 -27.60
N CYS A 210 34.10 14.08 -27.36
CA CYS A 210 33.49 14.58 -26.13
C CYS A 210 32.50 13.57 -25.55
N THR A 211 32.50 13.41 -24.23
CA THR A 211 31.56 12.53 -23.53
C THR A 211 30.35 13.34 -23.07
N VAL A 212 29.17 13.01 -23.56
CA VAL A 212 27.89 13.59 -23.12
C VAL A 212 27.27 12.69 -22.05
N ALA A 213 27.12 13.19 -20.84
CA ALA A 213 26.51 12.47 -19.72
C ALA A 213 25.16 13.10 -19.36
N ILE A 214 24.07 12.36 -19.60
CA ILE A 214 22.72 12.76 -19.22
C ILE A 214 22.35 12.07 -17.91
N ALA A 215 22.10 12.84 -16.85
CA ALA A 215 21.74 12.30 -15.55
C ALA A 215 20.37 11.56 -15.60
N ALA A 216 20.25 10.44 -14.89
CA ALA A 216 18.95 9.80 -14.66
C ALA A 216 18.20 10.49 -13.52
N PHE A 217 16.86 10.49 -13.56
CA PHE A 217 16.08 10.97 -12.42
C PHE A 217 16.30 10.08 -11.18
N TRP A 218 16.18 10.67 -9.99
CA TRP A 218 16.37 9.95 -8.73
C TRP A 218 15.42 8.75 -8.56
N TYR A 219 14.18 8.83 -9.08
CA TYR A 219 13.19 7.75 -9.00
C TYR A 219 13.44 6.60 -10.00
N GLN A 220 14.34 6.78 -10.97
CA GLN A 220 14.73 5.74 -11.93
C GLN A 220 15.87 4.86 -11.39
N GLN A 221 16.43 5.22 -10.24
CA GLN A 221 17.50 4.47 -9.59
C GLN A 221 16.94 3.21 -8.89
N TRP A 222 17.73 2.14 -8.86
CA TRP A 222 17.33 0.84 -8.29
C TRP A 222 16.86 0.92 -6.82
N TRP A 223 17.43 1.85 -6.04
CA TRP A 223 17.11 2.01 -4.62
C TRP A 223 15.67 2.49 -4.41
N PHE A 224 15.10 3.26 -5.34
CA PHE A 224 13.73 3.74 -5.22
C PHE A 224 12.73 2.58 -5.29
N TYR A 225 12.93 1.67 -6.25
CA TYR A 225 12.14 0.44 -6.36
C TYR A 225 12.27 -0.43 -5.11
N ALA A 226 13.48 -0.56 -4.55
CA ALA A 226 13.70 -1.28 -3.30
C ALA A 226 12.91 -0.66 -2.12
N CYS A 227 12.91 0.67 -1.99
CA CYS A 227 12.11 1.37 -1.00
C CYS A 227 10.61 1.13 -1.18
N CYS A 228 10.08 1.16 -2.41
CA CYS A 228 8.67 0.86 -2.68
C CYS A 228 8.29 -0.56 -2.25
N VAL A 229 9.14 -1.55 -2.52
CA VAL A 229 8.91 -2.95 -2.10
C VAL A 229 8.89 -3.07 -0.57
N ILE A 230 9.82 -2.42 0.12
CA ILE A 230 9.88 -2.43 1.59
C ILE A 230 8.62 -1.79 2.19
N ILE A 231 8.18 -0.64 1.67
CA ILE A 231 6.95 0.03 2.12
C ILE A 231 5.73 -0.88 1.91
N GLY A 232 5.63 -1.54 0.76
CA GLY A 232 4.57 -2.51 0.49
C GLY A 232 4.57 -3.69 1.47
N ALA A 233 5.74 -4.25 1.77
CA ALA A 233 5.88 -5.35 2.73
C ALA A 233 5.50 -4.94 4.16
N LEU A 234 5.91 -3.75 4.60
CA LEU A 234 5.54 -3.20 5.91
C LEU A 234 4.04 -2.95 6.02
N LEU A 235 3.40 -2.45 4.95
CA LEU A 235 1.96 -2.23 4.92
C LEU A 235 1.19 -3.55 4.99
N LEU A 236 1.62 -4.57 4.25
CA LEU A 236 1.04 -5.92 4.30
C LEU A 236 1.22 -6.55 5.68
N PHE A 237 2.42 -6.45 6.26
CA PHE A 237 2.70 -6.90 7.62
C PHE A 237 1.78 -6.21 8.64
N TRP A 238 1.61 -4.89 8.53
CA TRP A 238 0.73 -4.11 9.40
C TRP A 238 -0.74 -4.55 9.29
N LEU A 239 -1.24 -4.80 8.08
CA LEU A 239 -2.61 -5.28 7.85
C LEU A 239 -2.83 -6.67 8.49
N VAL A 240 -1.92 -7.62 8.25
CA VAL A 240 -2.00 -8.97 8.82
C VAL A 240 -1.91 -8.92 10.35
N TRP A 241 -1.00 -8.11 10.89
CA TRP A 241 -0.86 -7.93 12.33
C TRP A 241 -2.10 -7.32 12.97
N ARG A 242 -2.70 -6.31 12.33
CA ARG A 242 -3.95 -5.69 12.76
C ARG A 242 -5.09 -6.72 12.81
N GLN A 243 -5.22 -7.55 11.77
CA GLN A 243 -6.26 -8.56 11.70
C GLN A 243 -6.09 -9.64 12.78
N MET A 244 -4.86 -10.11 13.01
CA MET A 244 -4.57 -11.05 14.09
C MET A 244 -4.90 -10.47 15.47
N ARG A 245 -4.61 -9.18 15.70
CA ARG A 245 -4.96 -8.51 16.96
C ARG A 245 -6.47 -8.47 17.20
N GLN A 246 -7.25 -8.15 16.18
CA GLN A 246 -8.71 -8.10 16.28
C GLN A 246 -9.32 -9.49 16.59
N GLN A 247 -8.81 -10.54 15.95
CA GLN A 247 -9.27 -11.91 16.25
C GLN A 247 -8.98 -12.30 17.70
N ARG A 248 -7.79 -11.95 18.23
CA ARG A 248 -7.43 -12.23 19.62
C ARG A 248 -8.31 -11.48 20.62
N THR A 249 -8.63 -10.21 20.37
CA THR A 249 -9.50 -9.44 21.27
C THR A 249 -10.92 -10.00 21.27
N VAL A 250 -11.46 -10.37 20.11
CA VAL A 250 -12.80 -10.99 20.03
C VAL A 250 -12.82 -12.32 20.76
N ALA A 251 -11.83 -13.19 20.54
CA ALA A 251 -11.73 -14.48 21.22
C ALA A 251 -11.59 -14.33 22.75
N LEU A 252 -10.85 -13.30 23.21
CA LEU A 252 -10.70 -13.01 24.63
C LEU A 252 -12.03 -12.55 25.26
N HIS A 253 -12.76 -11.65 24.59
CA HIS A 253 -14.08 -11.22 25.04
C HIS A 253 -15.10 -12.36 25.06
N GLU A 254 -15.10 -13.22 24.04
CA GLU A 254 -15.99 -14.39 24.00
C GLU A 254 -15.68 -15.37 25.14
N LYS A 255 -14.39 -15.58 25.45
CA LYS A 255 -13.96 -16.40 26.59
C LYS A 255 -14.43 -15.79 27.92
N GLN A 256 -14.21 -14.49 28.12
CA GLN A 256 -14.66 -13.79 29.33
C GLN A 256 -16.18 -13.85 29.50
N LEU A 257 -16.93 -13.69 28.42
CA LEU A 257 -18.39 -13.80 28.42
C LEU A 257 -18.84 -15.20 28.85
N LYS A 258 -18.25 -16.26 28.28
CA LYS A 258 -18.53 -17.64 28.64
C LYS A 258 -18.20 -17.94 30.11
N GLU A 259 -17.06 -17.45 30.60
CA GLU A 259 -16.67 -17.60 32.01
C GLU A 259 -17.64 -16.88 32.94
N ALA A 260 -18.06 -15.66 32.60
CA ALA A 260 -19.04 -14.89 33.36
C ALA A 260 -20.42 -15.59 33.39
N GLN A 261 -20.88 -16.13 32.26
CA GLN A 261 -22.11 -16.91 32.17
C GLN A 261 -22.03 -18.19 33.03
N MET A 262 -20.93 -18.92 32.95
CA MET A 262 -20.70 -20.11 33.78
C MET A 262 -20.65 -19.77 35.27
N GLN A 263 -20.05 -18.64 35.63
CA GLN A 263 -20.01 -18.18 37.02
C GLN A 263 -21.40 -17.76 37.51
N ALA A 264 -22.17 -17.03 36.70
CA ALA A 264 -23.56 -16.69 37.02
C ALA A 264 -24.43 -17.94 37.23
N LEU A 265 -24.30 -18.95 36.36
CA LEU A 265 -24.98 -20.23 36.50
C LEU A 265 -24.57 -20.98 37.77
N ARG A 266 -23.28 -20.97 38.12
CA ARG A 266 -22.78 -21.60 39.37
C ARG A 266 -23.31 -20.91 40.62
N THR A 267 -23.44 -19.58 40.60
CA THR A 267 -24.00 -18.81 41.72
C THR A 267 -25.51 -19.02 41.88
N GLN A 268 -26.22 -19.37 40.80
CA GLN A 268 -27.67 -19.64 40.85
C GLN A 268 -28.06 -21.01 41.40
N MET A 269 -27.12 -21.98 41.49
CA MET A 269 -27.37 -23.22 42.24
C MET A 269 -26.99 -22.99 43.71
N ASN A 270 -27.94 -23.12 44.65
CA ASN A 270 -27.65 -23.07 46.09
C ASN A 270 -26.77 -24.30 46.44
N PRO A 271 -25.44 -24.16 46.60
CA PRO A 271 -24.56 -25.32 46.74
C PRO A 271 -24.86 -26.08 48.03
N HIS A 272 -25.31 -25.35 49.06
CA HIS A 272 -25.74 -25.92 50.33
C HIS A 272 -26.97 -26.82 50.17
N PHE A 273 -27.98 -26.40 49.38
CA PHE A 273 -29.14 -27.25 49.08
C PHE A 273 -28.75 -28.55 48.35
N VAL A 274 -27.82 -28.48 47.40
CA VAL A 274 -27.33 -29.66 46.66
C VAL A 274 -26.58 -30.61 47.58
N PHE A 275 -25.65 -30.12 48.41
CA PHE A 275 -24.93 -30.96 49.38
C PHE A 275 -25.88 -31.61 50.38
N ASN A 276 -26.86 -30.85 50.87
CA ASN A 276 -27.84 -31.35 51.81
C ASN A 276 -28.75 -32.43 51.23
N SER A 277 -29.22 -32.23 50.00
CA SER A 277 -30.05 -33.22 49.30
C SER A 277 -29.30 -34.53 49.09
N LEU A 278 -28.01 -34.46 48.74
CA LEU A 278 -27.14 -35.64 48.61
C LEU A 278 -26.93 -36.36 49.96
N ASN A 279 -26.76 -35.61 51.05
CA ASN A 279 -26.66 -36.18 52.39
C ASN A 279 -27.94 -36.90 52.82
N SER A 280 -29.11 -36.34 52.50
CA SER A 280 -30.41 -36.98 52.77
C SER A 280 -30.57 -38.28 51.98
N ILE A 281 -30.20 -38.30 50.69
CA ILE A 281 -30.18 -39.53 49.89
C ILE A 281 -29.27 -40.58 50.52
N ASN A 282 -28.07 -40.17 50.96
CA ASN A 282 -27.13 -41.08 51.62
C ASN A 282 -27.69 -41.62 52.94
N SER A 283 -28.40 -40.81 53.73
CA SER A 283 -29.07 -41.25 54.96
C SER A 283 -30.13 -42.31 54.67
N PHE A 284 -30.99 -42.11 53.66
CA PHE A 284 -32.00 -43.12 53.29
C PHE A 284 -31.38 -44.45 52.84
N ILE A 285 -30.25 -44.40 52.14
CA ILE A 285 -29.50 -45.59 51.74
C ILE A 285 -28.95 -46.31 52.98
N LEU A 286 -28.36 -45.59 53.94
CA LEU A 286 -27.83 -46.15 55.18
C LEU A 286 -28.93 -46.73 56.09
N ASP A 287 -30.10 -46.10 56.11
CA ASP A 287 -31.28 -46.53 56.89
C ASP A 287 -32.09 -47.65 56.20
N GLN A 288 -31.61 -48.18 55.07
CA GLN A 288 -32.25 -49.23 54.26
C GLN A 288 -33.65 -48.86 53.73
N LYS A 289 -33.92 -47.57 53.54
CA LYS A 289 -35.17 -47.04 52.98
C LYS A 289 -35.01 -46.76 51.50
N THR A 290 -34.78 -47.81 50.72
CA THR A 290 -34.43 -47.70 49.29
C THR A 290 -35.51 -47.04 48.45
N ASP A 291 -36.78 -47.26 48.78
CA ASP A 291 -37.91 -46.69 48.04
C ASP A 291 -38.02 -45.17 48.30
N GLU A 292 -37.90 -44.74 49.55
CA GLU A 292 -37.85 -43.31 49.93
C GLU A 292 -36.63 -42.61 49.30
N ALA A 293 -35.47 -43.27 49.26
CA ALA A 293 -34.28 -42.75 48.58
C ALA A 293 -34.52 -42.53 47.08
N SER A 294 -35.18 -43.48 46.42
CA SER A 294 -35.48 -43.43 44.98
C SER A 294 -36.51 -42.34 44.65
N GLU A 295 -37.55 -42.21 45.48
CA GLU A 295 -38.55 -41.15 45.34
C GLU A 295 -37.92 -39.77 45.56
N TYR A 296 -37.11 -39.61 46.61
CA TYR A 296 -36.38 -38.37 46.90
C TYR A 296 -35.44 -37.99 45.75
N LEU A 297 -34.67 -38.94 45.23
CA LEU A 297 -33.77 -38.72 44.09
C LEU A 297 -34.54 -38.29 42.82
N THR A 298 -35.71 -38.88 42.59
CA THR A 298 -36.57 -38.54 41.45
C THR A 298 -37.10 -37.12 41.58
N THR A 299 -37.62 -36.75 42.76
CA THR A 299 -38.14 -35.41 43.05
C THR A 299 -37.01 -34.36 43.01
N PHE A 300 -35.84 -34.67 43.55
CA PHE A 300 -34.63 -33.83 43.46
C PHE A 300 -34.19 -33.61 42.01
N SER A 301 -34.17 -34.66 41.20
CA SER A 301 -33.83 -34.55 39.77
C SER A 301 -34.83 -33.71 38.99
N LYS A 302 -36.13 -33.81 39.30
CA LYS A 302 -37.19 -32.98 38.71
C LYS A 302 -37.02 -31.51 39.12
N LEU A 303 -36.78 -31.24 40.41
CA LEU A 303 -36.54 -29.89 40.90
C LEU A 303 -35.32 -29.26 40.22
N LEU A 304 -34.19 -29.96 40.18
CA LEU A 304 -32.97 -29.47 39.50
C LEU A 304 -33.22 -29.12 38.04
N ARG A 305 -33.92 -29.99 37.30
CA ARG A 305 -34.29 -29.72 35.91
C ARG A 305 -35.17 -28.47 35.80
N ASN A 306 -36.21 -28.37 36.62
CA ASN A 306 -37.12 -27.23 36.62
C ASN A 306 -36.39 -25.93 36.96
N THR A 307 -35.52 -25.92 37.96
CA THR A 307 -34.70 -24.76 38.32
C THR A 307 -33.83 -24.32 37.15
N LEU A 308 -33.15 -25.25 36.46
CA LEU A 308 -32.33 -24.93 35.27
C LEU A 308 -33.15 -24.42 34.09
N GLU A 309 -34.41 -24.84 33.94
CA GLU A 309 -35.30 -24.33 32.90
C GLU A 309 -35.85 -22.94 33.24
N LEU A 310 -36.23 -22.71 34.50
CA LEU A 310 -36.75 -21.42 34.98
C LEU A 310 -35.71 -20.30 34.88
N THR A 311 -34.44 -20.60 35.17
CA THR A 311 -33.36 -19.58 35.14
C THR A 311 -32.87 -19.22 33.74
N ARG A 312 -33.36 -19.87 32.67
CA ARG A 312 -33.03 -19.51 31.28
C ARG A 312 -33.63 -18.19 30.83
N ASN A 313 -34.74 -17.78 31.43
CA ASN A 313 -35.47 -16.57 31.08
C ASN A 313 -35.39 -15.54 32.21
N ASN A 314 -35.51 -14.26 31.87
CA ASN A 314 -35.51 -13.17 32.87
C ASN A 314 -36.78 -13.17 33.74
N THR A 315 -37.90 -13.65 33.19
CA THR A 315 -39.18 -13.84 33.88
C THR A 315 -39.73 -15.23 33.60
N VAL A 316 -40.53 -15.74 34.54
CA VAL A 316 -41.21 -17.03 34.47
C VAL A 316 -42.66 -16.85 34.91
N LYS A 317 -43.55 -17.68 34.37
CA LYS A 317 -44.95 -17.71 34.80
C LYS A 317 -45.04 -18.20 36.25
N LEU A 318 -45.95 -17.60 37.03
CA LEU A 318 -46.13 -17.91 38.45
C LEU A 318 -46.57 -19.37 38.67
N ASP A 319 -47.34 -19.96 37.75
CA ASP A 319 -47.69 -21.39 37.79
C ASP A 319 -46.45 -22.30 37.85
N ARG A 320 -45.43 -22.02 37.03
CA ARG A 320 -44.19 -22.79 36.98
C ARG A 320 -43.30 -22.54 38.19
N GLU A 321 -43.25 -21.30 38.67
CA GLU A 321 -42.56 -20.96 39.92
C GLU A 321 -43.18 -21.72 41.11
N LEU A 322 -44.51 -21.71 41.23
CA LEU A 322 -45.23 -22.44 42.29
C LEU A 322 -45.03 -23.96 42.16
N ALA A 323 -45.02 -24.51 40.95
CA ALA A 323 -44.76 -25.93 40.74
C ALA A 323 -43.33 -26.35 41.16
N ALA A 324 -42.33 -25.49 40.89
CA ALA A 324 -40.97 -25.72 41.37
C ALA A 324 -40.86 -25.54 42.90
N LEU A 325 -41.53 -24.53 43.44
CA LEU A 325 -41.60 -24.28 44.89
C LEU A 325 -42.25 -25.45 45.63
N GLN A 326 -43.26 -26.07 45.04
CA GLN A 326 -43.93 -27.25 45.55
C GLN A 326 -42.95 -28.43 45.70
N LEU A 327 -42.22 -28.76 44.63
CA LEU A 327 -41.18 -29.81 44.66
C LEU A 327 -40.09 -29.52 45.70
N TYR A 328 -39.74 -28.23 45.88
CA TYR A 328 -38.79 -27.81 46.91
C TYR A 328 -39.32 -28.06 48.32
N ILE A 329 -40.55 -27.64 48.62
CA ILE A 329 -41.18 -27.85 49.94
C ILE A 329 -41.31 -29.35 50.23
N ASP A 330 -41.69 -30.16 49.24
CA ASP A 330 -41.84 -31.61 49.41
C ASP A 330 -40.49 -32.28 49.79
N LEU A 331 -39.39 -31.86 49.18
CA LEU A 331 -38.04 -32.34 49.56
C LEU A 331 -37.62 -31.86 50.94
N GLU A 332 -37.96 -30.62 51.31
CA GLU A 332 -37.62 -30.10 52.64
C GLU A 332 -38.51 -30.68 53.75
N LYS A 333 -39.75 -31.07 53.46
CA LYS A 333 -40.64 -31.79 54.38
C LYS A 333 -40.07 -33.13 54.81
N THR A 334 -39.32 -33.79 53.94
CA THR A 334 -38.60 -35.02 54.27
C THR A 334 -37.44 -34.78 55.25
N ARG A 335 -36.89 -33.56 55.31
CA ARG A 335 -35.69 -33.22 56.09
C ARG A 335 -36.02 -32.53 57.41
N VAL A 336 -37.05 -31.67 57.42
CA VAL A 336 -37.52 -30.96 58.61
C VAL A 336 -38.75 -31.68 59.14
N PRO A 337 -38.64 -32.35 60.30
CA PRO A 337 -39.77 -33.11 60.83
C PRO A 337 -40.86 -32.17 61.35
N HIS A 338 -42.12 -32.61 61.25
CA HIS A 338 -43.30 -31.99 61.86
C HIS A 338 -43.71 -30.61 61.30
N PHE A 339 -43.90 -30.49 59.98
CA PHE A 339 -44.72 -29.40 59.43
C PHE A 339 -45.61 -29.83 58.26
N ASP A 340 -46.74 -29.16 58.12
CA ASP A 340 -47.63 -29.27 56.98
C ASP A 340 -47.66 -27.95 56.21
N TYR A 341 -48.00 -28.02 54.92
CA TYR A 341 -48.13 -26.83 54.11
C TYR A 341 -49.41 -26.85 53.28
N ARG A 342 -49.86 -25.67 52.90
CA ARG A 342 -50.97 -25.48 51.96
C ARG A 342 -50.62 -24.36 50.99
N ILE A 343 -50.85 -24.60 49.71
CA ILE A 343 -50.81 -23.57 48.67
C ILE A 343 -52.25 -23.31 48.24
N SER A 344 -52.72 -22.09 48.46
CA SER A 344 -54.06 -21.62 48.06
C SER A 344 -53.93 -20.59 46.95
N ILE A 345 -54.73 -20.76 45.89
CA ILE A 345 -54.83 -19.81 44.77
C ILE A 345 -56.27 -19.31 44.75
N GLY A 346 -56.45 -17.99 44.81
CA GLY A 346 -57.78 -17.38 44.72
C GLY A 346 -58.44 -17.68 43.37
N GLU A 347 -59.76 -17.86 43.36
CA GLU A 347 -60.52 -18.26 42.17
C GLU A 347 -60.37 -17.28 40.99
N THR A 348 -60.11 -16.00 41.27
CA THR A 348 -59.94 -14.94 40.27
C THR A 348 -58.51 -14.80 39.76
N VAL A 349 -57.56 -15.59 40.29
CA VAL A 349 -56.14 -15.53 39.90
C VAL A 349 -55.89 -16.50 38.75
N GLN A 350 -55.20 -16.03 37.71
CA GLN A 350 -54.66 -16.86 36.62
C GLN A 350 -53.13 -16.87 36.73
N PRO A 351 -52.53 -17.86 37.42
CA PRO A 351 -51.08 -17.88 37.69
C PRO A 351 -50.22 -18.00 36.42
N ASP A 352 -50.77 -18.53 35.35
CA ASP A 352 -50.11 -18.66 34.05
C ASP A 352 -50.04 -17.32 33.27
N MET A 353 -50.74 -16.29 33.73
CA MET A 353 -50.72 -14.92 33.20
C MET A 353 -49.86 -13.96 34.03
N ILE A 354 -49.37 -14.38 35.20
CA ILE A 354 -48.53 -13.56 36.08
C ILE A 354 -47.07 -13.93 35.83
N GLU A 355 -46.25 -12.93 35.51
CA GLU A 355 -44.80 -13.11 35.37
C GLU A 355 -44.03 -12.65 36.60
N VAL A 356 -43.14 -13.50 37.09
CA VAL A 356 -42.27 -13.23 38.24
C VAL A 356 -40.81 -13.53 37.89
N PRO A 357 -39.82 -12.95 38.59
CA PRO A 357 -38.43 -13.34 38.43
C PRO A 357 -38.29 -14.80 38.91
N PRO A 358 -37.44 -15.62 38.28
CA PRO A 358 -37.30 -17.01 38.68
C PRO A 358 -36.77 -17.15 40.11
N LEU A 359 -37.28 -18.13 40.84
CA LEU A 359 -36.87 -18.48 42.21
C LEU A 359 -37.06 -17.33 43.21
N ILE A 360 -38.08 -16.49 43.02
CA ILE A 360 -38.33 -15.33 43.87
C ILE A 360 -39.05 -15.69 45.16
N LEU A 361 -39.84 -16.77 45.17
CA LEU A 361 -40.60 -17.20 46.34
C LEU A 361 -39.78 -18.10 47.27
N GLN A 362 -38.83 -18.84 46.68
CA GLN A 362 -38.02 -19.83 47.38
C GLN A 362 -37.28 -19.28 48.62
N PRO A 363 -36.63 -18.10 48.59
CA PRO A 363 -35.90 -17.59 49.75
C PRO A 363 -36.80 -17.29 50.96
N PHE A 364 -38.03 -16.83 50.73
CA PHE A 364 -39.00 -16.57 51.79
C PHE A 364 -39.53 -17.87 52.39
N VAL A 365 -39.80 -18.88 51.56
CA VAL A 365 -40.20 -20.22 52.00
C VAL A 365 -39.06 -20.95 52.71
N GLU A 366 -37.83 -20.86 52.22
CA GLU A 366 -36.64 -21.40 52.86
C GLU A 366 -36.48 -20.80 54.26
N ASN A 367 -36.64 -19.48 54.39
CA ASN A 367 -36.62 -18.82 55.67
C ASN A 367 -37.76 -19.28 56.60
N ALA A 368 -38.99 -19.41 56.09
CA ALA A 368 -40.13 -19.91 56.85
C ALA A 368 -39.90 -21.33 57.39
N ILE A 369 -39.41 -22.26 56.55
CA ILE A 369 -39.18 -23.66 56.94
C ILE A 369 -38.04 -23.77 57.94
N TRP A 370 -36.85 -23.25 57.62
CA TRP A 370 -35.66 -23.47 58.42
C TRP A 370 -35.62 -22.64 59.70
N HIS A 371 -36.02 -21.37 59.62
CA HIS A 371 -35.95 -20.46 60.76
C HIS A 371 -37.26 -20.38 61.54
N GLY A 372 -38.40 -20.45 60.85
CA GLY A 372 -39.71 -20.45 61.50
C GLY A 372 -40.05 -21.82 62.11
N LEU A 373 -40.09 -22.86 61.27
CA LEU A 373 -40.67 -24.15 61.63
C LEU A 373 -39.66 -25.18 62.17
N GLY A 374 -38.40 -25.12 61.74
CA GLY A 374 -37.39 -26.15 62.05
C GLY A 374 -37.07 -26.37 63.53
N ASN A 375 -37.36 -25.40 64.39
CA ASN A 375 -37.13 -25.49 65.84
C ASN A 375 -38.42 -25.71 66.65
N LYS A 376 -39.58 -25.87 66.00
CA LYS A 376 -40.86 -26.05 66.66
C LYS A 376 -41.04 -27.51 67.12
N LYS A 377 -41.54 -27.70 68.34
CA LYS A 377 -41.81 -29.04 68.91
C LYS A 377 -43.16 -29.60 68.50
N GLU A 378 -44.09 -28.73 68.13
CA GLU A 378 -45.43 -29.06 67.64
C GLU A 378 -45.45 -28.95 66.12
N THR A 379 -46.46 -29.56 65.47
CA THR A 379 -46.59 -29.49 64.01
C THR A 379 -46.72 -28.03 63.55
N GLY A 380 -45.77 -27.60 62.72
CA GLY A 380 -45.78 -26.30 62.06
C GLY A 380 -46.70 -26.25 60.86
N HIS A 381 -47.16 -25.07 60.48
CA HIS A 381 -48.01 -24.84 59.31
C HIS A 381 -47.42 -23.73 58.45
N LEU A 382 -47.14 -24.05 57.18
CA LEU A 382 -46.76 -23.10 56.15
C LEU A 382 -47.95 -22.86 55.21
N HIS A 383 -48.46 -21.63 55.15
CA HIS A 383 -49.52 -21.25 54.23
C HIS A 383 -49.01 -20.27 53.19
N ILE A 384 -49.08 -20.67 51.92
CA ILE A 384 -48.81 -19.81 50.78
C ILE A 384 -50.14 -19.50 50.12
N ASN A 385 -50.47 -18.22 50.00
CA ASN A 385 -51.74 -17.77 49.45
C ASN A 385 -51.52 -16.74 48.35
N VAL A 386 -52.11 -16.97 47.19
CA VAL A 386 -52.05 -16.05 46.05
C VAL A 386 -53.43 -15.46 45.82
N GLN A 387 -53.54 -14.14 45.93
CA GLN A 387 -54.79 -13.39 45.76
C GLN A 387 -54.58 -12.21 44.81
N LEU A 388 -55.68 -11.73 44.22
CA LEU A 388 -55.70 -10.49 43.46
C LEU A 388 -56.37 -9.41 44.34
N CYS A 389 -55.62 -8.39 44.75
CA CYS A 389 -56.16 -7.31 45.59
C CYS A 389 -56.81 -6.20 44.75
N GLU A 390 -56.22 -5.92 43.60
CA GLU A 390 -56.68 -4.94 42.61
C GLU A 390 -56.51 -5.55 41.20
N PRO A 391 -57.19 -5.06 40.15
CA PRO A 391 -57.07 -5.63 38.80
C PRO A 391 -55.63 -5.78 38.30
N SER A 392 -54.71 -4.95 38.80
CA SER A 392 -53.30 -4.91 38.45
C SER A 392 -52.35 -5.27 39.60
N VAL A 393 -52.83 -5.80 40.73
CA VAL A 393 -51.97 -6.13 41.89
C VAL A 393 -52.26 -7.54 42.40
N ALA A 394 -51.29 -8.44 42.20
CA ALA A 394 -51.27 -9.75 42.82
C ALA A 394 -50.57 -9.68 44.19
N LEU A 395 -51.23 -10.20 45.21
CA LEU A 395 -50.71 -10.36 46.56
C LEU A 395 -50.34 -11.82 46.79
N ILE A 396 -49.06 -12.09 47.04
CA ILE A 396 -48.58 -13.39 47.49
C ILE A 396 -48.24 -13.29 48.97
N THR A 397 -48.93 -14.09 49.78
CA THR A 397 -48.72 -14.14 51.23
C THR A 397 -48.06 -15.48 51.57
N ILE A 398 -46.95 -15.42 52.31
CA ILE A 398 -46.26 -16.59 52.86
C ILE A 398 -46.31 -16.45 54.38
N ALA A 399 -47.11 -17.29 55.03
CA ALA A 399 -47.30 -17.27 56.48
C ALA A 399 -46.82 -18.58 57.11
N ASP A 400 -46.02 -18.47 58.17
CA ASP A 400 -45.64 -19.57 59.04
C ASP A 400 -46.13 -19.32 60.46
N ASP A 401 -46.39 -20.40 61.21
CA ASP A 401 -46.76 -20.36 62.63
C ASP A 401 -45.58 -20.68 63.56
N GLY A 402 -44.36 -20.34 63.13
CA GLY A 402 -43.10 -20.58 63.82
C GLY A 402 -42.83 -19.66 65.02
N ILE A 403 -41.59 -19.66 65.50
CA ILE A 403 -41.18 -18.92 66.71
C ILE A 403 -41.14 -17.38 66.54
N GLY A 404 -41.37 -16.87 65.33
CA GLY A 404 -41.37 -15.45 64.97
C GLY A 404 -39.99 -14.81 64.84
N ARG A 405 -39.90 -13.66 64.15
CA ARG A 405 -38.60 -13.01 63.83
C ARG A 405 -37.84 -12.53 65.07
N ALA A 406 -38.54 -12.03 66.08
CA ALA A 406 -37.94 -11.49 67.30
C ALA A 406 -37.15 -12.55 68.10
N ALA A 407 -37.61 -13.81 68.11
CA ALA A 407 -36.92 -14.92 68.77
C ALA A 407 -35.66 -15.37 68.00
N THR A 408 -35.65 -15.15 66.67
CA THR A 408 -34.63 -15.68 65.76
C THR A 408 -33.47 -14.72 65.52
N GLN A 409 -33.67 -13.40 65.73
CA GLN A 409 -32.62 -12.37 65.63
C GLN A 409 -31.46 -12.57 66.63
N HIS A 410 -31.68 -13.30 67.73
CA HIS A 410 -30.64 -13.63 68.70
C HIS A 410 -29.76 -14.82 68.29
N ILE A 411 -30.13 -15.60 67.27
CA ILE A 411 -29.54 -16.92 67.01
C ILE A 411 -28.50 -16.91 65.86
N GLN A 412 -28.61 -16.06 64.83
CA GLN A 412 -27.57 -15.98 63.75
C GLN A 412 -27.71 -14.71 62.90
N LYS A 413 -26.59 -13.98 62.69
CA LYS A 413 -26.56 -12.66 62.02
C LYS A 413 -25.93 -12.61 60.62
N SER A 414 -25.43 -13.72 60.05
CA SER A 414 -24.38 -13.61 59.02
C SER A 414 -24.70 -14.08 57.59
N HIS A 415 -25.76 -14.86 57.32
CA HIS A 415 -25.94 -15.44 55.97
C HIS A 415 -27.35 -15.35 55.37
N THR A 416 -28.43 -15.35 56.17
CA THR A 416 -29.80 -15.37 55.66
C THR A 416 -30.38 -14.01 55.27
N SER A 417 -29.88 -12.91 55.84
CA SER A 417 -30.33 -11.56 55.46
C SER A 417 -29.97 -11.20 54.02
N LEU A 418 -28.83 -11.68 53.52
CA LEU A 418 -28.34 -11.36 52.18
C LEU A 418 -29.22 -11.99 51.07
N GLY A 419 -29.71 -13.22 51.27
CA GLY A 419 -30.58 -13.89 50.31
C GLY A 419 -31.94 -13.20 50.16
N ILE A 420 -32.52 -12.75 51.27
CA ILE A 420 -33.77 -11.98 51.28
C ILE A 420 -33.57 -10.59 50.66
N GLU A 421 -32.49 -9.88 51.01
CA GLU A 421 -32.16 -8.56 50.46
C GLU A 421 -31.98 -8.58 48.94
N ILE A 422 -31.28 -9.58 48.41
CA ILE A 422 -31.12 -9.79 46.96
C ILE A 422 -32.49 -10.02 46.30
N THR A 423 -33.37 -10.77 46.96
CA THR A 423 -34.69 -11.12 46.43
C THR A 423 -35.61 -9.90 46.39
N GLU A 424 -35.61 -9.08 47.44
CA GLU A 424 -36.32 -7.79 47.45
C GLU A 424 -35.83 -6.85 46.35
N HIS A 425 -34.50 -6.76 46.17
CA HIS A 425 -33.92 -5.94 45.12
C HIS A 425 -34.34 -6.44 43.72
N ARG A 426 -34.36 -7.76 43.50
CA ARG A 426 -34.83 -8.36 42.24
C ARG A 426 -36.30 -8.05 41.95
N LEU A 427 -37.16 -8.06 42.98
CA LEU A 427 -38.57 -7.68 42.84
C LEU A 427 -38.74 -6.21 42.44
N LYS A 428 -37.99 -5.30 43.07
CA LYS A 428 -38.02 -3.86 42.75
C LYS A 428 -37.45 -3.55 41.36
N MET A 429 -36.46 -4.30 40.91
CA MET A 429 -35.89 -4.16 39.56
C MET A 429 -36.86 -4.60 38.46
N GLN A 430 -37.75 -5.57 38.75
CA GLN A 430 -38.79 -5.98 37.80
C GLN A 430 -39.87 -4.90 37.68
N ASN A 431 -40.36 -4.37 38.80
CA ASN A 431 -41.28 -3.24 38.82
C ASN A 431 -41.06 -2.44 40.11
N ALA A 432 -40.78 -1.14 39.98
CA ALA A 432 -40.47 -0.27 41.10
C ALA A 432 -41.63 -0.12 42.10
N ALA A 433 -42.86 -0.40 41.69
CA ALA A 433 -44.03 -0.40 42.55
C ALA A 433 -44.13 -1.66 43.44
N ASN A 434 -43.37 -2.72 43.15
CA ASN A 434 -43.38 -3.94 43.95
C ASN A 434 -42.90 -3.69 45.37
N GLN A 435 -43.58 -4.30 46.34
CA GLN A 435 -43.29 -4.14 47.76
C GLN A 435 -43.29 -5.48 48.48
N VAL A 436 -42.41 -5.61 49.46
CA VAL A 436 -42.38 -6.75 50.39
C VAL A 436 -42.60 -6.18 51.79
N LEU A 437 -43.64 -6.67 52.46
CA LEU A 437 -43.96 -6.30 53.85
C LEU A 437 -43.83 -7.54 54.75
N TYR A 438 -43.35 -7.31 55.97
CA TYR A 438 -43.19 -8.34 56.98
C TYR A 438 -44.09 -8.02 58.17
N GLU A 439 -44.91 -8.97 58.57
CA GLU A 439 -45.78 -8.89 59.73
C GLU A 439 -45.45 -10.03 60.69
N ASP A 440 -45.10 -9.70 61.93
CA ASP A 440 -44.95 -10.69 63.00
C ASP A 440 -46.34 -11.07 63.52
N LEU A 441 -46.64 -12.37 63.56
CA LEU A 441 -47.89 -12.89 64.09
C LEU A 441 -47.77 -13.09 65.59
N TYR A 442 -48.78 -12.70 66.36
CA TYR A 442 -48.81 -12.86 67.81
C TYR A 442 -50.04 -13.64 68.25
N SER A 443 -49.85 -14.58 69.17
CA SER A 443 -50.92 -15.30 69.87
C SER A 443 -50.72 -15.13 71.37
N ASN A 444 -51.73 -14.58 72.06
CA ASN A 444 -51.68 -14.30 73.50
C ASN A 444 -50.43 -13.51 73.97
N GLY A 445 -49.98 -12.54 73.16
CA GLY A 445 -48.82 -11.69 73.47
C GLY A 445 -47.44 -12.35 73.28
N LYS A 446 -47.39 -13.59 72.77
CA LYS A 446 -46.15 -14.26 72.35
C LYS A 446 -46.06 -14.30 70.82
N ALA A 447 -44.84 -14.18 70.29
CA ALA A 447 -44.60 -14.37 68.86
C ALA A 447 -45.04 -15.79 68.45
N ALA A 448 -45.87 -15.87 67.43
CA ALA A 448 -46.58 -17.08 67.00
C ALA A 448 -46.48 -17.30 65.48
N GLY A 449 -45.53 -16.64 64.82
CA GLY A 449 -45.29 -16.82 63.40
C GLY A 449 -44.74 -15.59 62.70
N THR A 450 -44.55 -15.71 61.39
CA THR A 450 -44.18 -14.61 60.50
C THR A 450 -44.99 -14.68 59.23
N MET A 451 -45.46 -13.53 58.76
CA MET A 451 -46.16 -13.40 57.50
C MET A 451 -45.43 -12.41 56.59
N VAL A 452 -45.06 -12.89 55.41
CA VAL A 452 -44.47 -12.07 54.34
C VAL A 452 -45.53 -11.81 53.28
N LYS A 453 -45.72 -10.55 52.93
CA LYS A 453 -46.66 -10.10 51.89
C LYS A 453 -45.88 -9.50 50.74
N LEU A 454 -45.98 -10.11 49.56
CA LEU A 454 -45.38 -9.64 48.32
C LEU A 454 -46.47 -9.02 47.44
N TYR A 455 -46.37 -7.72 47.20
CA TYR A 455 -47.25 -6.99 46.29
C TYR A 455 -46.58 -6.92 44.91
N LEU A 456 -47.16 -7.62 43.94
CA LEU A 456 -46.69 -7.69 42.56
C LEU A 456 -47.62 -6.87 41.68
N HIS A 457 -47.09 -5.79 41.10
CA HIS A 457 -47.83 -4.95 40.17
C HIS A 457 -47.73 -5.56 38.76
N LEU A 458 -48.87 -6.04 38.28
CA LEU A 458 -49.07 -6.66 36.97
C LEU A 458 -49.11 -5.56 35.88
N HIS A 459 -48.55 -5.86 34.72
CA HIS A 459 -48.50 -4.93 33.57
C HIS A 459 -49.76 -4.95 32.72
#